data_AF-A0A5P9PMN0-F1
#
_entry.id   AF-A0A5P9PMN0-F1
#
_cell.length_a   1.000
_cell.length_b   1.000
_cell.length_c   1.000
_cell.angle_alpha   90.00
_cell.angle_beta   90.00
_cell.angle_gamma   90.00
#
_symmetry.space_group_name_H-M   'P 1'
#
loop_
_entity.id
_entity.type
_entity.pdbx_description
1 polymer ?
#
loop_
_entity_poly.entity_id
_entity_poly.type
_entity_poly.pdbx_seq_one_letter_code
_entity_poly.pdbx_strand_id
1 'polypeptide(L)'
;MCMGTIHSFEPLARNLAAASGATVVPVGYRLAPENPPPAQFDDAYAATAWVAEHAAELRVDPARLVVVGDSAGGTLAAAVALAARDRGGRAIACQVLMYPGLDRDLGARSIAECADAPILSRDDVLYLNELADNGHGYPDNAYRIPAYAADLTGLPPSIVVTAECDPIRDWGNATRTGSAKPAYRPP
;
A
#
# COMPACT_ATOMS: atom_id res chain seq x y z
N MET A 1 3.74 -6.62 4.84
CA MET A 1 3.04 -6.37 6.13
C MET A 1 3.59 -7.22 7.27
N CYS A 2 4.53 -8.14 7.01
CA CYS A 2 5.04 -9.08 8.01
C CYS A 2 6.46 -8.77 8.49
N MET A 3 7.19 -7.93 7.75
CA MET A 3 8.61 -7.63 8.00
C MET A 3 8.92 -6.18 7.65
N GLY A 4 10.06 -5.70 8.13
CA GLY A 4 10.55 -4.34 7.91
C GLY A 4 10.54 -3.49 9.18
N THR A 5 11.34 -2.43 9.20
CA THR A 5 11.37 -1.45 10.31
C THR A 5 11.60 -0.06 9.75
N ILE A 6 11.35 0.98 10.54
CA ILE A 6 11.69 2.36 10.15
C ILE A 6 13.19 2.51 9.81
N HIS A 7 14.07 1.72 10.43
CA HIS A 7 15.51 1.75 10.16
C HIS A 7 15.86 1.14 8.80
N SER A 8 15.20 0.04 8.42
CA SER A 8 15.42 -0.62 7.13
C SER A 8 15.05 0.29 5.95
N PHE A 9 14.09 1.19 6.14
CA PHE A 9 13.60 2.12 5.11
C PHE A 9 14.09 3.57 5.30
N GLU A 10 14.94 3.81 6.31
CA GLU A 10 15.49 5.14 6.57
C GLU A 10 16.23 5.74 5.36
N PRO A 11 17.05 5.00 4.59
CA PRO A 11 17.69 5.57 3.40
C PRO A 11 16.69 6.05 2.34
N LEU A 12 15.61 5.30 2.11
CA LEU A 12 14.54 5.69 1.19
C LEU A 12 13.83 6.95 1.70
N ALA A 13 13.47 6.99 2.98
CA ALA A 13 12.81 8.14 3.59
C ALA A 13 13.67 9.42 3.49
N ARG A 14 14.98 9.31 3.75
CA ARG A 14 15.94 10.42 3.61
C ARG A 14 16.05 10.90 2.16
N ASN A 15 16.12 9.97 1.20
CA ASN A 15 16.19 10.31 -0.22
C ASN A 15 14.90 11.00 -0.70
N LEU A 16 13.73 10.51 -0.27
CA LEU A 16 12.44 11.15 -0.57
C LEU A 16 12.38 12.56 0.01
N ALA A 17 12.79 12.76 1.27
CA ALA A 17 12.82 14.08 1.90
C ALA A 17 13.75 15.03 1.13
N ALA A 18 14.96 14.58 0.80
CA ALA A 18 15.95 15.37 0.07
C ALA A 18 15.48 15.75 -1.35
N ALA A 19 14.89 14.81 -2.08
CA ALA A 19 14.46 15.01 -3.46
C ALA A 19 13.16 15.83 -3.57
N SER A 20 12.24 15.70 -2.61
CA SER A 20 10.95 16.40 -2.64
C SER A 20 10.94 17.74 -1.89
N GLY A 21 11.87 17.94 -0.96
CA GLY A 21 11.83 19.06 -0.01
C GLY A 21 10.69 18.96 1.01
N ALA A 22 10.02 17.81 1.12
CA ALA A 22 8.94 17.57 2.07
C ALA A 22 9.45 16.90 3.36
N THR A 23 8.74 17.14 4.46
CA THR A 23 8.89 16.35 5.69
C THR A 23 8.37 14.94 5.44
N VAL A 24 9.19 13.92 5.72
CA VAL A 24 8.81 12.50 5.62
C VAL A 24 8.59 11.95 7.02
N VAL A 25 7.43 11.35 7.24
CA VAL A 25 7.04 10.71 8.51
C VAL A 25 6.99 9.19 8.31
N PRO A 26 8.07 8.44 8.60
CA PRO A 26 8.05 6.98 8.51
C PRO A 26 7.17 6.39 9.60
N VAL A 27 6.27 5.47 9.23
CA VAL A 27 5.30 4.85 10.14
C VAL A 27 5.77 3.46 10.53
N GLY A 28 6.10 3.26 11.81
CA GLY A 28 6.40 1.95 12.39
C GLY A 28 5.12 1.19 12.73
N TYR A 29 4.34 0.80 11.72
CA TYR A 29 3.09 0.07 11.93
C TYR A 29 3.32 -1.35 12.47
N ARG A 30 2.34 -1.88 13.20
CA ARG A 30 2.37 -3.23 13.77
C ARG A 30 2.42 -4.30 12.69
N LEU A 31 3.26 -5.31 12.86
CA LEU A 31 3.47 -6.39 11.88
C LEU A 31 2.67 -7.66 12.20
N ALA A 32 2.32 -8.39 11.15
CA ALA A 32 1.83 -9.76 11.25
C ALA A 32 3.02 -10.74 11.36
N PRO A 33 2.88 -11.90 12.03
CA PRO A 33 1.63 -12.46 12.57
C PRO A 33 1.26 -11.96 13.97
N GLU A 34 2.14 -11.24 14.68
CA GLU A 34 1.91 -10.81 16.07
C GLU A 34 0.69 -9.90 16.19
N ASN A 35 0.43 -9.10 15.17
CA ASN A 35 -0.72 -8.21 15.07
C ASN A 35 -1.46 -8.50 13.76
N PRO A 36 -2.53 -9.31 13.78
CA PRO A 36 -3.28 -9.64 12.57
C PRO A 36 -3.99 -8.41 11.97
N PRO A 37 -4.44 -8.50 10.71
CA PRO A 37 -5.30 -7.49 10.12
C PRO A 37 -6.53 -7.19 11.01
N PRO A 38 -6.98 -5.92 11.09
CA PRO A 38 -6.56 -4.77 10.29
C PRO A 38 -5.44 -3.90 10.92
N ALA A 39 -4.66 -4.41 11.88
CA ALA A 39 -3.73 -3.60 12.68
C ALA A 39 -2.79 -2.70 11.84
N GLN A 40 -2.24 -3.22 10.74
CA GLN A 40 -1.36 -2.47 9.84
C GLN A 40 -2.06 -1.25 9.21
N PHE A 41 -3.29 -1.47 8.73
CA PHE A 41 -4.10 -0.43 8.11
C PHE A 41 -4.53 0.60 9.15
N ASP A 42 -4.98 0.15 10.32
CA ASP A 42 -5.39 1.04 11.40
C ASP A 42 -4.24 1.97 11.82
N ASP A 43 -3.03 1.42 11.96
CA ASP A 43 -1.85 2.21 12.32
C ASP A 43 -1.47 3.21 11.21
N ALA A 44 -1.48 2.79 9.94
CA ALA A 44 -1.17 3.67 8.81
C ALA A 44 -2.20 4.80 8.66
N TYR A 45 -3.49 4.49 8.81
CA TYR A 45 -4.57 5.46 8.75
C TYR A 45 -4.52 6.43 9.94
N ALA A 46 -4.33 5.91 11.16
CA ALA A 46 -4.21 6.72 12.37
C ALA A 46 -2.99 7.66 12.30
N ALA A 47 -1.84 7.18 11.82
CA ALA A 47 -0.65 8.01 11.64
C ALA A 47 -0.89 9.14 10.62
N THR A 48 -1.59 8.85 9.52
CA THR A 48 -1.93 9.84 8.50
C THR A 48 -2.87 10.93 9.05
N ALA A 49 -3.89 10.53 9.81
CA ALA A 49 -4.78 11.46 10.50
C ALA A 49 -4.03 12.30 11.53
N TRP A 50 -3.18 11.67 12.35
CA TRP A 50 -2.39 12.34 13.38
C TRP A 50 -1.47 13.42 12.78
N VAL A 51 -0.78 13.13 11.67
CA VAL A 51 0.06 14.12 10.97
C VAL A 51 -0.76 15.31 10.48
N ALA A 52 -1.96 15.07 9.95
CA ALA A 52 -2.84 16.14 9.49
C ALA A 52 -3.34 17.02 10.66
N GLU A 53 -3.68 16.40 11.79
CA GLU A 53 -4.14 17.08 13.01
C GLU A 53 -3.03 17.89 13.69
N HIS A 54 -1.79 17.41 13.66
CA HIS A 54 -0.64 18.02 14.33
C HIS A 54 0.25 18.81 13.35
N ALA A 55 -0.28 19.19 12.18
CA ALA A 55 0.50 19.81 11.12
C ALA A 55 1.21 21.11 11.54
N ALA A 56 0.58 21.90 12.42
CA ALA A 56 1.18 23.12 12.98
C ALA A 56 2.41 22.81 13.85
N GLU A 57 2.35 21.77 14.69
CA GLU A 57 3.46 21.34 15.55
C GLU A 57 4.62 20.80 14.72
N LEU A 58 4.29 20.04 13.67
CA LEU A 58 5.23 19.47 12.71
C LEU A 58 5.77 20.52 11.71
N ARG A 59 5.19 21.72 11.68
CA ARG A 59 5.49 22.80 10.70
C ARG A 59 5.34 22.34 9.24
N VAL A 60 4.28 21.59 8.97
CA VAL A 60 3.92 21.10 7.63
C VAL A 60 2.56 21.65 7.17
N ASP A 61 2.31 21.59 5.88
CA ASP A 61 1.04 22.02 5.29
C ASP A 61 0.05 20.83 5.18
N PRO A 62 -1.06 20.82 5.95
CA PRO A 62 -2.03 19.73 5.92
C PRO A 62 -2.88 19.69 4.65
N ALA A 63 -2.75 20.66 3.74
CA ALA A 63 -3.37 20.61 2.40
C ALA A 63 -2.46 19.95 1.36
N ARG A 64 -1.19 19.65 1.70
CA ARG A 64 -0.20 19.05 0.81
C ARG A 64 0.27 17.68 1.30
N LEU A 65 -0.63 16.94 1.95
CA LEU A 65 -0.37 15.62 2.50
C LEU A 65 -0.23 14.58 1.39
N VAL A 66 0.83 13.79 1.41
CA VAL A 66 1.10 12.71 0.44
C VAL A 66 1.29 11.41 1.20
N VAL A 67 0.69 10.32 0.70
CA VAL A 67 0.96 8.97 1.19
C VAL A 67 1.88 8.26 0.22
N VAL A 68 2.91 7.59 0.74
CA VAL A 68 3.91 6.87 -0.05
C VAL A 68 4.20 5.53 0.61
N GLY A 69 4.36 4.49 -0.21
CA GLY A 69 4.79 3.20 0.28
C GLY A 69 5.21 2.26 -0.84
N ASP A 70 6.02 1.28 -0.46
CA ASP A 70 6.58 0.31 -1.38
C ASP A 70 6.12 -1.12 -1.06
N SER A 71 5.89 -1.95 -2.08
CA SER A 71 5.37 -3.31 -1.93
C SER A 71 4.10 -3.34 -1.05
N ALA A 72 4.14 -3.98 0.11
CA ALA A 72 3.06 -3.99 1.10
C ALA A 72 2.75 -2.61 1.70
N GLY A 73 3.75 -1.72 1.80
CA GLY A 73 3.52 -0.32 2.16
C GLY A 73 2.73 0.43 1.07
N GLY A 74 2.91 0.05 -0.20
CA GLY A 74 2.10 0.54 -1.31
C GLY A 74 0.63 0.12 -1.18
N THR A 75 0.37 -1.10 -0.70
CA THR A 75 -0.99 -1.55 -0.32
C THR A 75 -1.60 -0.65 0.75
N LEU A 76 -0.85 -0.35 1.82
CA LEU A 76 -1.32 0.53 2.90
C LEU A 76 -1.54 1.97 2.42
N ALA A 77 -0.65 2.52 1.60
CA ALA A 77 -0.80 3.86 1.04
C ALA A 77 -2.08 3.99 0.19
N ALA A 78 -2.34 3.00 -0.68
CA ALA A 78 -3.57 2.95 -1.47
C ALA A 78 -4.82 2.76 -0.61
N ALA A 79 -4.77 1.88 0.40
CA ALA A 79 -5.87 1.67 1.34
C ALA A 79 -6.18 2.92 2.17
N VAL A 80 -5.17 3.66 2.63
CA VAL A 80 -5.33 4.93 3.34
C VAL A 80 -5.93 6.00 2.43
N ALA A 81 -5.48 6.09 1.18
CA ALA A 81 -6.07 7.00 0.19
C ALA A 81 -7.55 6.72 -0.04
N LEU A 82 -7.91 5.44 -0.16
CA LEU A 82 -9.29 4.99 -0.27
C LEU A 82 -10.11 5.36 0.97
N ALA A 83 -9.62 5.03 2.16
CA ALA A 83 -10.31 5.30 3.41
C ALA A 83 -10.46 6.80 3.69
N ALA A 84 -9.46 7.62 3.36
CA ALA A 84 -9.53 9.07 3.52
C ALA A 84 -10.65 9.67 2.66
N ARG A 85 -10.80 9.21 1.41
CA ARG A 85 -11.93 9.58 0.55
C ARG A 85 -13.25 9.12 1.14
N ASP A 86 -13.36 7.83 1.44
CA ASP A 86 -14.64 7.20 1.84
C ASP A 86 -15.17 7.70 3.18
N ARG A 87 -14.26 8.07 4.09
CA ARG A 87 -14.61 8.56 5.44
C ARG A 87 -14.71 10.09 5.50
N GLY A 88 -14.51 10.81 4.40
CA GLY A 88 -14.49 12.27 4.39
C GLY A 88 -13.35 12.86 5.22
N GLY A 89 -12.22 12.14 5.31
CA GLY A 89 -11.02 12.57 6.01
C GLY A 89 -10.29 13.71 5.31
N ARG A 90 -9.09 14.06 5.81
CA ARG A 90 -8.26 15.10 5.18
C ARG A 90 -7.87 14.69 3.76
N ALA A 91 -7.99 15.62 2.82
CA ALA A 91 -7.62 15.39 1.45
C ALA A 91 -6.12 15.03 1.32
N ILE A 92 -5.86 13.89 0.71
CA ILE A 92 -4.53 13.48 0.27
C ILE A 92 -4.29 14.13 -1.10
N ALA A 93 -3.16 14.79 -1.27
CA ALA A 93 -2.79 15.50 -2.50
C ALA A 93 -2.25 14.55 -3.57
N CYS A 94 -1.59 13.46 -3.16
CA CYS A 94 -1.03 12.45 -4.06
C CYS A 94 -0.83 11.12 -3.31
N GLN A 95 -0.92 10.01 -4.03
CA GLN A 95 -0.45 8.70 -3.57
C GLN A 95 0.71 8.21 -4.45
N VAL A 96 1.82 7.79 -3.82
CA VAL A 96 2.99 7.25 -4.52
C VAL A 96 3.14 5.77 -4.16
N LEU A 97 2.92 4.91 -5.14
CA LEU A 97 2.84 3.46 -4.98
C LEU A 97 4.02 2.80 -5.70
N MET A 98 5.02 2.35 -4.94
CA MET A 98 6.24 1.75 -5.47
C MET A 98 6.09 0.23 -5.48
N TYR A 99 6.07 -0.39 -6.67
CA TYR A 99 5.85 -1.83 -6.91
C TYR A 99 4.78 -2.43 -5.98
N PRO A 100 3.55 -1.89 -5.95
CA PRO A 100 2.62 -2.11 -4.85
C PRO A 100 1.88 -3.45 -4.94
N GLY A 101 1.69 -4.13 -3.80
CA GLY A 101 0.94 -5.39 -3.70
C GLY A 101 -0.57 -5.18 -3.58
N LEU A 102 -1.24 -4.76 -4.65
CA LEU A 102 -2.62 -4.23 -4.58
C LEU A 102 -3.74 -5.26 -4.73
N ASP A 103 -3.43 -6.45 -5.22
CA ASP A 103 -4.39 -7.50 -5.59
C ASP A 103 -3.92 -8.84 -4.99
N ARG A 104 -4.72 -9.90 -5.16
CA ARG A 104 -4.38 -11.29 -4.81
C ARG A 104 -4.62 -12.26 -5.97
N ASP A 105 -4.81 -11.72 -7.18
CA ASP A 105 -4.99 -12.48 -8.40
C ASP A 105 -3.71 -13.24 -8.82
N LEU A 106 -3.58 -14.47 -8.33
CA LEU A 106 -2.50 -15.38 -8.71
C LEU A 106 -2.57 -15.84 -10.17
N GLY A 107 -3.64 -15.52 -10.90
CA GLY A 107 -3.78 -15.75 -12.33
C GLY A 107 -3.16 -14.64 -13.18
N ALA A 108 -2.69 -13.54 -12.59
CA ALA A 108 -1.99 -12.47 -13.30
C ALA A 108 -0.74 -12.99 -14.02
N ARG A 109 -0.50 -12.52 -15.25
CA ARG A 109 0.56 -13.05 -16.12
C ARG A 109 1.94 -12.90 -15.48
N SER A 110 2.24 -11.78 -14.83
CA SER A 110 3.51 -11.57 -14.13
C SER A 110 3.79 -12.59 -13.01
N ILE A 111 2.76 -13.15 -12.35
CA ILE A 111 2.92 -14.16 -11.29
C ILE A 111 3.58 -15.43 -11.87
N ALA A 112 3.24 -15.80 -13.10
CA ALA A 112 3.83 -16.95 -13.78
C ALA A 112 5.16 -16.60 -14.48
N GLU A 113 5.24 -15.44 -15.14
CA GLU A 113 6.45 -15.03 -15.88
C GLU A 113 7.66 -14.77 -14.98
N CYS A 114 7.42 -14.25 -13.78
CA CYS A 114 8.46 -13.85 -12.83
C CYS A 114 8.53 -14.77 -11.61
N ALA A 115 8.10 -16.03 -11.73
CA ALA A 115 7.95 -16.95 -10.60
C ALA A 115 9.22 -17.10 -9.74
N ASP A 116 10.41 -17.07 -10.37
CA ASP A 116 11.71 -17.22 -9.72
C ASP A 116 12.52 -15.89 -9.69
N ALA A 117 11.84 -14.74 -9.65
CA ALA A 117 12.52 -13.45 -9.64
C ALA A 117 13.45 -13.29 -8.42
N PRO A 118 14.61 -12.62 -8.57
CA PRO A 118 15.73 -12.71 -7.62
C PRO A 118 15.52 -12.05 -6.24
N ILE A 119 14.44 -11.30 -6.05
CA ILE A 119 14.13 -10.60 -4.79
C ILE A 119 12.82 -11.11 -4.17
N LEU A 120 11.85 -11.46 -5.02
CA LEU A 120 10.53 -11.88 -4.61
C LEU A 120 10.10 -12.99 -5.57
N SER A 121 10.06 -14.22 -5.09
CA SER A 121 9.51 -15.34 -5.85
C SER A 121 7.99 -15.39 -5.72
N ARG A 122 7.34 -16.17 -6.58
CA ARG A 122 5.92 -16.50 -6.44
C ARG A 122 5.62 -17.18 -5.10
N ASP A 123 6.52 -18.05 -4.64
CA ASP A 123 6.34 -18.76 -3.37
C ASP A 123 6.47 -17.79 -2.18
N ASP A 124 7.36 -16.81 -2.25
CA ASP A 124 7.42 -15.72 -1.26
C ASP A 124 6.12 -14.90 -1.24
N VAL A 125 5.54 -14.59 -2.42
CA VAL A 125 4.25 -13.88 -2.50
C VAL A 125 3.16 -14.68 -1.79
N LEU A 126 3.09 -15.99 -2.02
CA LEU A 126 2.11 -16.87 -1.36
C LEU A 126 2.31 -16.90 0.15
N TYR A 127 3.55 -17.15 0.58
CA TYR A 127 3.90 -17.24 1.99
C TYR A 127 3.64 -15.93 2.75
N LEU A 128 4.08 -14.79 2.20
CA LEU A 128 3.87 -13.48 2.82
C LEU A 128 2.40 -13.10 2.89
N ASN A 129 1.62 -13.49 1.89
CA ASN A 129 0.18 -13.28 1.86
C ASN A 129 -0.52 -14.12 2.92
N GLU A 130 -0.20 -15.40 3.03
CA GLU A 130 -0.74 -16.29 4.06
C GLU A 130 -0.36 -15.82 5.47
N LEU A 131 0.89 -15.42 5.67
CA LEU A 131 1.39 -14.90 6.94
C LEU A 131 0.72 -13.57 7.31
N ALA A 132 0.51 -12.68 6.34
CA ALA A 132 -0.21 -11.43 6.55
C ALA A 132 -1.69 -11.67 6.87
N ASP A 133 -2.28 -12.73 6.30
CA ASP A 133 -3.66 -13.08 6.52
C ASP A 133 -3.88 -13.75 7.88
N ASN A 134 -2.85 -14.43 8.41
CA ASN A 134 -2.79 -15.01 9.75
C ASN A 134 -4.04 -15.84 10.13
N GLY A 135 -4.61 -16.57 9.16
CA GLY A 135 -5.81 -17.38 9.35
C GLY A 135 -7.14 -16.61 9.43
N HIS A 136 -7.15 -15.28 9.26
CA HIS A 136 -8.37 -14.44 9.27
C HIS A 136 -9.18 -14.52 7.96
N GLY A 137 -9.07 -15.64 7.24
CA GLY A 137 -9.76 -15.86 5.97
C GLY A 137 -9.30 -14.95 4.84
N TYR A 138 -9.96 -15.15 3.70
CA TYR A 138 -9.69 -14.40 2.49
C TYR A 138 -10.09 -12.94 2.66
N PRO A 139 -9.23 -11.97 2.31
CA PRO A 139 -9.58 -10.56 2.42
C PRO A 139 -10.82 -10.23 1.57
N ASP A 140 -11.84 -9.64 2.19
CA ASP A 140 -13.10 -9.26 1.53
C ASP A 140 -13.33 -7.74 1.52
N ASN A 141 -12.37 -6.96 2.05
CA ASN A 141 -12.48 -5.51 2.13
C ASN A 141 -11.35 -4.79 1.38
N ALA A 142 -11.69 -3.62 0.82
CA ALA A 142 -10.81 -2.81 -0.01
C ALA A 142 -9.69 -2.08 0.76
N TYR A 143 -9.80 -1.97 2.09
CA TYR A 143 -8.72 -1.44 2.94
C TYR A 143 -7.64 -2.50 3.25
N ARG A 144 -7.93 -3.78 3.04
CA ARG A 144 -6.96 -4.86 3.09
C ARG A 144 -6.35 -5.12 1.71
N ILE A 145 -7.20 -5.22 0.67
CA ILE A 145 -6.79 -5.42 -0.72
C ILE A 145 -7.42 -4.34 -1.61
N PRO A 146 -6.70 -3.25 -1.93
CA PRO A 146 -7.24 -2.09 -2.66
C PRO A 146 -7.86 -2.40 -4.01
N ALA A 147 -7.42 -3.46 -4.71
CA ALA A 147 -8.02 -3.89 -5.97
C ALA A 147 -9.50 -4.29 -5.84
N TYR A 148 -10.01 -4.52 -4.63
CA TYR A 148 -11.41 -4.89 -4.38
C TYR A 148 -12.32 -3.67 -4.18
N ALA A 149 -11.80 -2.44 -4.29
CA ALA A 149 -12.62 -1.25 -4.29
C ALA A 149 -13.57 -1.23 -5.49
N ALA A 150 -14.87 -1.08 -5.23
CA ALA A 150 -15.89 -1.00 -6.28
C ALA A 150 -15.88 0.35 -7.03
N ASP A 151 -15.35 1.39 -6.40
CA ASP A 151 -15.29 2.75 -6.93
C ASP A 151 -13.91 3.36 -6.65
N LEU A 152 -13.26 3.84 -7.71
CA LEU A 152 -11.96 4.53 -7.67
C LEU A 152 -12.07 6.02 -8.00
N THR A 153 -13.28 6.54 -8.24
CA THR A 153 -13.50 7.95 -8.53
C THR A 153 -13.16 8.82 -7.32
N GLY A 154 -12.67 10.04 -7.56
CA GLY A 154 -12.31 10.98 -6.48
C GLY A 154 -11.09 10.59 -5.63
N LEU A 155 -10.36 9.52 -5.99
CA LEU A 155 -9.06 9.23 -5.39
C LEU A 155 -8.02 10.28 -5.78
N PRO A 156 -6.99 10.50 -4.94
CA PRO A 156 -5.92 11.43 -5.27
C PRO A 156 -5.15 10.98 -6.50
N PRO A 157 -4.54 11.92 -7.26
CA PRO A 157 -3.57 11.59 -8.30
C PRO A 157 -2.55 10.57 -7.81
N SER A 158 -2.21 9.61 -8.67
CA SER A 158 -1.33 8.49 -8.32
C SER A 158 -0.08 8.46 -9.19
N ILE A 159 1.07 8.26 -8.54
CA ILE A 159 2.31 7.82 -9.20
C ILE A 159 2.46 6.33 -8.90
N VAL A 160 2.42 5.49 -9.93
CA VAL A 160 2.61 4.05 -9.81
C VAL A 160 3.89 3.66 -10.52
N VAL A 161 4.81 3.03 -9.78
CA VAL A 161 6.09 2.53 -10.31
C VAL A 161 6.04 1.01 -10.23
N THR A 162 6.41 0.31 -11.29
CA THR A 162 6.49 -1.16 -11.31
C THR A 162 7.87 -1.61 -11.76
N ALA A 163 8.32 -2.78 -11.32
CA ALA A 163 9.53 -3.42 -11.83
C ALA A 163 9.17 -4.46 -12.91
N GLU A 164 10.02 -4.58 -13.94
CA GLU A 164 9.77 -5.50 -15.05
C GLU A 164 9.82 -6.98 -14.62
N CYS A 165 10.79 -7.30 -13.77
CA CYS A 165 11.04 -8.63 -13.21
C CYS A 165 10.47 -8.74 -11.78
N ASP A 166 9.15 -8.67 -11.66
CA ASP A 166 8.44 -8.71 -10.38
C ASP A 166 7.11 -9.48 -10.53
N PRO A 167 6.86 -10.55 -9.73
CA PRO A 167 5.60 -11.28 -9.75
C PRO A 167 4.36 -10.40 -9.60
N ILE A 168 4.45 -9.32 -8.79
CA ILE A 168 3.31 -8.45 -8.48
C ILE A 168 3.19 -7.24 -9.43
N ARG A 169 4.00 -7.20 -10.50
CA ARG A 169 3.99 -6.14 -11.52
C ARG A 169 2.58 -5.86 -12.05
N ASP A 170 1.85 -6.90 -12.45
CA ASP A 170 0.53 -6.72 -13.08
C ASP A 170 -0.55 -6.29 -12.06
N TRP A 171 -0.35 -6.57 -10.76
CA TRP A 171 -1.20 -6.04 -9.68
C TRP A 171 -1.07 -4.52 -9.57
N GLY A 172 0.15 -4.00 -9.70
CA GLY A 172 0.39 -2.56 -9.79
C GLY A 172 -0.22 -1.93 -11.04
N ASN A 173 -0.06 -2.57 -12.21
CA ASN A 173 -0.55 -2.06 -13.49
C ASN A 173 -2.08 -1.98 -13.58
N ALA A 174 -2.81 -2.85 -12.87
CA ALA A 174 -4.27 -2.90 -12.91
C ALA A 174 -4.91 -1.56 -12.50
N THR A 175 -4.29 -0.83 -11.57
CA THR A 175 -4.79 0.49 -11.09
C THR A 175 -4.87 1.56 -12.18
N ARG A 176 -4.11 1.42 -13.27
CA ARG A 176 -4.08 2.38 -14.38
C ARG A 176 -5.35 2.37 -15.24
N THR A 177 -6.14 1.30 -15.17
CA THR A 177 -7.18 1.03 -16.18
C THR A 177 -8.58 1.50 -15.81
N GLY A 178 -8.83 1.98 -14.59
CA GLY A 178 -10.12 2.57 -14.19
C GLY A 178 -11.34 1.64 -14.22
N SER A 179 -11.17 0.40 -14.65
CA SER A 179 -12.22 -0.63 -14.65
C SER A 179 -12.13 -1.43 -13.37
N ALA A 180 -13.16 -1.35 -12.53
CA ALA A 180 -13.36 -2.29 -11.43
C ALA A 180 -13.28 -3.72 -12.00
N LYS A 181 -12.36 -4.53 -11.47
CA LYS A 181 -12.37 -5.97 -11.76
C LYS A 181 -13.61 -6.59 -11.11
N PRO A 182 -14.26 -7.58 -11.72
CA PRO A 182 -15.24 -8.40 -11.01
C PRO A 182 -14.58 -8.99 -9.76
N ALA A 183 -15.33 -9.07 -8.65
CA ALA A 183 -14.83 -9.58 -7.38
C ALA A 183 -14.08 -10.90 -7.59
N TYR A 184 -12.82 -10.95 -7.14
CA TYR A 184 -12.03 -12.16 -7.15
C TYR A 184 -12.81 -13.24 -6.39
N ARG A 185 -13.09 -14.37 -7.05
CA ARG A 185 -13.66 -15.55 -6.41
C ARG A 185 -12.51 -16.54 -6.19
N PRO A 186 -12.20 -16.91 -4.94
CA PRO A 186 -11.27 -17.99 -4.70
C PRO A 186 -11.80 -19.31 -5.33
N PRO A 187 -10.92 -20.26 -5.66
CA PRO A 187 -11.32 -21.59 -6.11
C PRO A 187 -12.14 -22.34 -5.03
#